data_AF-A0A382QPF4-F1
#
_entry.id   AF-A0A382QPF4-F1
#
_cell.length_a   1.000
_cell.length_b   1.000
_cell.length_c   1.000
_cell.angle_alpha   90.00
_cell.angle_beta   90.00
_cell.angle_gamma   90.00
#
_symmetry.space_group_name_H-M   'P 1'
#
loop_
_entity.id
_entity.type
_entity.pdbx_description
1 polymer ?
#
loop_
_entity_poly.entity_id
_entity_poly.type
_entity_poly.pdbx_seq_one_letter_code
_entity_poly.pdbx_strand_id
1 'polypeptide(L)'
;LDVCKIEGLRAAAAFEAKLEDHPLLIPVYDIRSIGAGGGSIAWIDEGLLKVGPRSAGSEPGPICYGRGGSEPTVTDGAVCLGYIDPNWFLDGGMTLNAAGAHAGIEEKLADPLGISVVRAASGLFDVLLAKTVGAVRQITVERGRDPATASLLGFGGAGPMLAPLVAQELGVSEVIIPVAPSGFSAWGMLNTDVVDDYARTIISLLDETPVTQLEVVFEELELEALASLLEQGVSRDRATLIRQLELRYLGQEHALSISVGKPIDYKSIQELFAREHEKRYGHTMDSPIQVLNLRIRGIGAFDRPQLAEISDSSGGRESAEMGKRTAFCF
;
A
#
# COMPACT_ATOMS: atom_id res chain seq x y z
N LEU A 1 -1.66 5.79 7.96
CA LEU A 1 -0.57 5.90 6.97
C LEU A 1 -0.19 4.50 6.57
N ASP A 2 -0.04 4.23 5.29
CA ASP A 2 0.24 2.89 4.78
C ASP A 2 1.59 2.87 4.07
N VAL A 3 2.37 1.80 4.26
CA VAL A 3 3.68 1.62 3.62
C VAL A 3 3.71 0.24 2.95
N CYS A 4 4.23 0.19 1.73
CA CYS A 4 4.45 -1.03 0.97
C CYS A 4 5.79 -0.93 0.23
N LYS A 5 6.41 -2.08 -0.03
CA LYS A 5 7.62 -2.18 -0.85
C LYS A 5 7.29 -2.75 -2.23
N ILE A 6 7.78 -2.09 -3.26
CA ILE A 6 7.76 -2.57 -4.65
C ILE A 6 9.19 -2.91 -5.07
N GLU A 7 9.40 -4.12 -5.59
CA GLU A 7 10.70 -4.59 -6.08
C GLU A 7 10.51 -5.36 -7.38
N GLY A 8 11.31 -5.08 -8.41
CA GLY A 8 11.17 -5.73 -9.72
C GLY A 8 9.78 -5.52 -10.35
N LEU A 9 9.21 -4.32 -10.17
CA LEU A 9 7.86 -3.94 -10.62
C LEU A 9 6.72 -4.77 -10.00
N ARG A 10 6.96 -5.40 -8.85
CA ARG A 10 5.96 -6.19 -8.12
C ARG A 10 5.90 -5.75 -6.66
N ALA A 11 4.69 -5.60 -6.15
CA ALA A 11 4.47 -5.46 -4.71
C ALA A 11 4.77 -6.81 -4.03
N ALA A 12 5.40 -6.76 -2.86
CA ALA A 12 5.65 -7.96 -2.07
C ALA A 12 4.33 -8.56 -1.58
N ALA A 13 4.17 -9.88 -1.70
CA ALA A 13 3.04 -10.61 -1.13
C ALA A 13 3.39 -11.11 0.28
N ALA A 14 2.41 -11.08 1.18
CA ALA A 14 2.43 -11.74 2.48
C ALA A 14 1.46 -12.95 2.44
N PHE A 15 1.99 -14.12 2.79
CA PHE A 15 1.23 -15.38 2.84
C PHE A 15 0.75 -15.73 4.25
N GLU A 16 1.29 -15.04 5.25
CA GLU A 16 0.81 -15.06 6.62
C GLU A 16 0.40 -13.64 6.98
N ALA A 17 -0.90 -13.37 6.93
CA ALA A 17 -1.46 -12.08 7.26
C ALA A 17 -2.52 -12.23 8.34
N LYS A 18 -2.75 -11.14 9.07
CA LYS A 18 -3.83 -11.04 10.04
C LYS A 18 -4.65 -9.79 9.78
N LEU A 19 -5.97 -9.93 9.89
CA LEU A 19 -6.87 -8.79 10.03
C LEU A 19 -7.26 -8.72 11.50
N GLU A 20 -6.69 -7.73 12.21
CA GLU A 20 -6.74 -7.68 13.68
C GLU A 20 -6.21 -9.00 14.27
N ASP A 21 -7.02 -9.70 15.06
CA ASP A 21 -6.65 -10.97 15.69
C ASP A 21 -6.96 -12.21 14.83
N HIS A 22 -7.47 -12.04 13.60
CA HIS A 22 -7.90 -13.13 12.74
C HIS A 22 -6.87 -13.43 11.65
N PRO A 23 -6.37 -14.68 11.52
CA PRO A 23 -5.49 -15.05 10.42
C PRO A 23 -6.25 -15.04 9.09
N LEU A 24 -5.65 -14.45 8.08
CA LEU A 24 -6.14 -14.49 6.71
C LEU A 24 -5.50 -15.69 5.99
N LEU A 25 -6.33 -16.56 5.42
CA LEU A 25 -5.91 -17.72 4.62
C LEU A 25 -5.80 -17.40 3.12
N ILE A 26 -5.74 -16.11 2.78
CA ILE A 26 -5.58 -15.60 1.42
C ILE A 26 -4.30 -14.79 1.34
N PRO A 27 -3.56 -14.85 0.21
CA PRO A 27 -2.41 -13.99 0.00
C PRO A 27 -2.86 -12.53 -0.03
N VAL A 28 -2.12 -11.66 0.65
CA VAL A 28 -2.36 -10.21 0.63
C VAL A 28 -1.09 -9.49 0.18
N TYR A 29 -1.20 -8.24 -0.26
CA TYR A 29 -0.03 -7.40 -0.40
C TYR A 29 0.51 -7.03 0.98
N ASP A 30 1.83 -7.03 1.13
CA ASP A 30 2.53 -6.70 2.37
C ASP A 30 2.51 -5.20 2.60
N ILE A 31 1.35 -4.73 3.06
CA ILE A 31 1.07 -3.35 3.42
C ILE A 31 1.10 -3.25 4.94
N ARG A 32 1.86 -2.28 5.45
CA ARG A 32 1.87 -1.94 6.87
C ARG A 32 1.10 -0.66 7.09
N SER A 33 -0.04 -0.79 7.76
CA SER A 33 -0.87 0.33 8.17
C SER A 33 -0.46 0.79 9.58
N ILE A 34 -0.03 2.04 9.65
CA ILE A 34 0.25 2.77 10.88
C ILE A 34 -0.99 3.61 11.18
N GLY A 35 -1.53 3.49 12.39
CA GLY A 35 -2.61 4.33 12.92
C GLY A 35 -2.19 5.78 13.18
N ALA A 36 -1.63 6.42 12.16
CA ALA A 36 -1.11 7.79 12.19
C ALA A 36 -1.37 8.45 10.82
N GLY A 37 -1.97 9.63 10.81
CA GLY A 37 -2.35 10.40 9.61
C GLY A 37 -2.83 11.80 10.00
N GLY A 38 -3.32 12.59 9.04
CA GLY A 38 -3.73 13.98 9.31
C GLY A 38 -4.75 14.13 10.45
N GLY A 39 -5.74 13.24 10.50
CA GLY A 39 -6.77 13.25 11.56
C GLY A 39 -6.34 12.59 12.88
N SER A 40 -5.11 12.07 12.99
CA SER A 40 -4.69 11.40 14.23
C SER A 40 -4.62 12.37 15.39
N ILE A 41 -5.28 11.99 16.48
CA ILE A 41 -5.41 12.82 17.69
C ILE A 41 -4.09 12.79 18.46
N ALA A 42 -3.60 13.97 18.82
CA ALA A 42 -2.48 14.17 19.71
C ALA A 42 -2.97 14.28 21.16
N TRP A 43 -2.25 13.66 22.08
CA TRP A 43 -2.60 13.62 23.50
C TRP A 43 -1.34 13.42 24.35
N ILE A 44 -1.45 13.72 25.64
CA ILE A 44 -0.35 13.56 26.60
C ILE A 44 -0.63 12.35 27.48
N ASP A 45 0.40 11.51 27.65
CA ASP A 45 0.40 10.39 28.57
C ASP A 45 1.60 10.50 29.49
N GLU A 46 1.39 10.70 30.78
CA GLU A 46 2.48 10.79 31.77
C GLU A 46 3.60 11.79 31.38
N GLY A 47 3.23 12.91 30.74
CA GLY A 47 4.18 13.93 30.26
C GLY A 47 4.82 13.65 28.91
N LEU A 48 4.45 12.56 28.23
CA LEU A 48 4.90 12.22 26.89
C LEU A 48 3.84 12.56 25.84
N LEU A 49 4.25 13.27 24.80
CA LEU A 49 3.41 13.54 23.63
C LEU A 49 3.21 12.27 22.82
N LYS A 50 1.95 11.91 22.57
CA LYS A 50 1.55 10.78 21.73
C LYS A 50 0.62 11.25 20.61
N VAL A 51 0.65 10.55 19.48
CA VAL A 51 -0.21 10.78 18.31
C VAL A 51 -0.86 9.47 17.88
N GLY A 52 -2.18 9.45 17.76
CA GLY A 52 -2.94 8.23 17.50
C GLY A 52 -2.98 7.26 18.71
N PRO A 53 -3.53 6.05 18.55
CA PRO A 53 -4.12 5.51 17.31
C PRO A 53 -5.51 6.10 17.02
N ARG A 54 -6.11 6.81 17.98
CA ARG A 54 -7.41 7.49 17.81
C ARG A 54 -7.32 8.56 16.70
N SER A 55 -8.40 8.69 15.94
CA SER A 55 -8.52 9.63 14.83
C SER A 55 -9.79 10.45 15.00
N ALA A 56 -9.72 11.73 14.66
CA ALA A 56 -10.88 12.63 14.58
C ALA A 56 -11.70 12.41 13.30
N GLY A 57 -11.21 11.57 12.37
CA GLY A 57 -11.86 11.32 11.09
C GLY A 57 -12.02 12.59 10.25
N SER A 58 -13.06 12.61 9.41
CA SER A 58 -13.50 13.81 8.68
C SER A 58 -14.64 14.56 9.38
N GLU A 59 -15.38 13.87 10.26
CA GLU A 59 -16.49 14.42 11.04
C GLU A 59 -16.43 13.86 12.48
N PRO A 60 -16.27 14.71 13.51
CA PRO A 60 -16.18 16.17 13.45
C PRO A 60 -14.85 16.68 12.85
N GLY A 61 -13.84 15.82 12.71
CA GLY A 61 -12.55 16.16 12.13
C GLY A 61 -11.63 17.00 13.02
N PRO A 62 -10.48 17.43 12.49
CA PRO A 62 -9.57 18.39 13.13
C PRO A 62 -10.27 19.64 13.67
N ILE A 63 -9.69 20.26 14.70
CA ILE A 63 -10.21 21.52 15.26
C ILE A 63 -10.29 22.60 14.17
N CYS A 64 -9.27 22.64 13.30
CA CYS A 64 -9.15 23.58 12.19
C CYS A 64 -10.27 23.44 11.16
N TYR A 65 -11.04 22.34 11.13
CA TYR A 65 -12.20 22.22 10.23
C TYR A 65 -13.39 23.04 10.73
N GLY A 66 -13.42 23.45 12.01
CA GLY A 66 -14.51 24.26 12.57
C GLY A 66 -15.86 23.53 12.68
N ARG A 67 -15.86 22.19 12.65
CA ARG A 67 -17.07 21.34 12.66
C ARG A 67 -17.38 20.70 14.01
N GLY A 68 -16.88 21.29 15.10
CA GLY A 68 -17.06 20.79 16.46
C GLY A 68 -15.97 19.81 16.95
N GLY A 69 -14.90 19.62 16.18
CA GLY A 69 -13.71 18.91 16.62
C GLY A 69 -13.04 19.69 17.76
N SER A 70 -12.66 18.99 18.84
CA SER A 70 -12.09 19.61 20.04
C SER A 70 -10.72 19.07 20.43
N GLU A 71 -10.29 17.94 19.88
CA GLU A 71 -9.00 17.31 20.18
C GLU A 71 -7.96 17.71 19.11
N PRO A 72 -6.73 18.09 19.50
CA PRO A 72 -5.71 18.52 18.54
C PRO A 72 -5.27 17.35 17.67
N THR A 73 -5.07 17.62 16.38
CA THR A 73 -4.66 16.62 15.39
C THR A 73 -3.38 17.01 14.66
N VAL A 74 -2.82 16.07 13.88
CA VAL A 74 -1.69 16.36 12.99
C VAL A 74 -2.02 17.48 12.00
N THR A 75 -3.24 17.53 11.46
CA THR A 75 -3.67 18.62 10.56
C THR A 75 -3.69 19.96 11.29
N ASP A 76 -4.11 20.02 12.55
CA ASP A 76 -4.05 21.25 13.36
C ASP A 76 -2.59 21.72 13.53
N GLY A 77 -1.68 20.79 13.78
CA GLY A 77 -0.24 21.07 13.83
C GLY A 77 0.29 21.60 12.50
N ALA A 78 -0.11 21.01 11.38
CA ALA A 78 0.29 21.43 10.04
C ALA A 78 -0.16 22.86 9.71
N VAL A 79 -1.36 23.25 10.16
CA VAL A 79 -1.86 24.63 10.05
C VAL A 79 -1.02 25.58 10.90
N CYS A 80 -0.72 25.21 12.16
CA CYS A 80 0.08 26.04 13.07
C CYS A 80 1.53 26.22 12.60
N LEU A 81 2.10 25.21 11.93
CA LEU A 81 3.45 25.28 11.34
C LEU A 81 3.49 25.98 9.98
N GLY A 82 2.35 26.38 9.41
CA GLY A 82 2.26 27.10 8.15
C GLY A 82 2.34 26.22 6.89
N TYR A 83 2.23 24.90 7.02
CA TYR A 83 2.28 23.96 5.87
C TYR A 83 0.98 23.93 5.08
N ILE A 84 -0.15 24.10 5.78
CA ILE A 84 -1.46 24.19 5.14
C ILE A 84 -1.88 25.66 5.11
N ASP A 85 -2.31 26.12 3.93
CA ASP A 85 -2.93 27.43 3.80
C ASP A 85 -4.36 27.38 4.38
N PRO A 86 -4.67 28.14 5.44
CA PRO A 86 -6.01 28.12 6.01
C PRO A 86 -7.07 28.70 5.08
N ASN A 87 -6.68 29.50 4.08
CA ASN A 87 -7.62 30.12 3.13
C ASN A 87 -7.78 29.32 1.83
N TRP A 88 -6.91 28.33 1.58
CA TRP A 88 -6.89 27.52 0.35
C TRP A 88 -6.88 26.02 0.66
N PHE A 89 -7.79 25.56 1.52
CA PHE A 89 -7.97 24.13 1.75
C PHE A 89 -9.06 23.57 0.83
N LEU A 90 -8.84 22.36 0.29
CA LEU A 90 -9.72 21.71 -0.69
C LEU A 90 -10.07 22.62 -1.88
N ASP A 91 -9.02 23.18 -2.51
CA ASP A 91 -9.15 24.12 -3.64
C ASP A 91 -10.01 25.36 -3.32
N GLY A 92 -9.87 25.87 -2.09
CA GLY A 92 -10.66 27.00 -1.59
C GLY A 92 -12.09 26.63 -1.17
N GLY A 93 -12.49 25.37 -1.30
CA GLY A 93 -13.80 24.88 -0.86
C GLY A 93 -14.00 24.88 0.66
N MET A 94 -12.93 25.05 1.44
CA MET A 94 -13.00 25.14 2.90
C MET A 94 -12.00 26.15 3.45
N THR A 95 -12.48 27.06 4.30
CA THR A 95 -11.63 27.94 5.12
C THR A 95 -11.40 27.28 6.47
N LEU A 96 -10.14 27.18 6.89
CA LEU A 96 -9.75 26.55 8.14
C LEU A 96 -9.70 27.55 9.30
N ASN A 97 -10.15 27.11 10.46
CA ASN A 97 -10.05 27.86 11.71
C ASN A 97 -8.64 27.73 12.31
N ALA A 98 -7.68 28.48 11.77
CA ALA A 98 -6.30 28.48 12.27
C ALA A 98 -6.19 28.94 13.74
N ALA A 99 -7.02 29.90 14.16
CA ALA A 99 -7.04 30.36 15.54
C ALA A 99 -7.52 29.25 16.50
N GLY A 100 -8.54 28.48 16.09
CA GLY A 100 -9.00 27.32 16.85
C GLY A 100 -7.94 26.22 16.96
N ALA A 101 -7.24 25.93 15.87
CA ALA A 101 -6.12 24.98 15.87
C ALA A 101 -5.02 25.39 16.85
N HIS A 102 -4.63 26.68 16.82
CA HIS A 102 -3.64 27.25 17.73
C HIS A 102 -4.10 27.11 19.19
N ALA A 103 -5.29 27.60 19.52
CA ALA A 103 -5.82 27.57 20.89
C ALA A 103 -5.95 26.13 21.42
N GLY A 104 -6.40 25.19 20.57
CA GLY A 104 -6.51 23.79 20.94
C GLY A 104 -5.17 23.11 21.21
N ILE A 105 -4.13 23.42 20.41
CA ILE A 105 -2.77 22.93 20.67
C ILE A 105 -2.18 23.59 21.90
N GLU A 106 -2.42 24.89 22.12
CA GLU A 106 -1.96 25.63 23.29
C GLU A 106 -2.51 25.00 24.58
N GLU A 107 -3.84 24.96 24.71
CA GLU A 107 -4.54 24.49 25.90
C GLU A 107 -4.24 23.02 26.22
N LYS A 108 -4.25 22.14 25.20
CA LYS A 108 -4.22 20.69 25.42
C LYS A 108 -2.84 20.08 25.34
N LEU A 109 -1.87 20.75 24.73
CA LEU A 109 -0.52 20.20 24.51
C LEU A 109 0.58 21.13 25.02
N ALA A 110 0.59 22.39 24.61
CA ALA A 110 1.70 23.30 24.90
C ALA A 110 1.74 23.67 26.39
N ASP A 111 0.61 24.09 26.96
CA ASP A 111 0.49 24.48 28.36
C ASP A 111 0.81 23.32 29.32
N PRO A 112 0.23 22.11 29.15
CA PRO A 112 0.53 21.01 30.06
C PRO A 112 1.98 20.49 29.97
N LEU A 113 2.65 20.68 28.84
CA LEU A 113 4.06 20.33 28.66
C LEU A 113 5.02 21.47 29.02
N GLY A 114 4.53 22.69 29.23
CA GLY A 114 5.35 23.88 29.50
C GLY A 114 6.24 24.27 28.31
N ILE A 115 5.76 24.10 27.08
CA ILE A 115 6.49 24.41 25.83
C ILE A 115 5.69 25.38 24.96
N SER A 116 6.31 25.91 23.89
CA SER A 116 5.59 26.75 22.93
C SER A 116 4.67 25.94 22.00
N VAL A 117 3.62 26.58 21.48
CA VAL A 117 2.71 26.00 20.48
C VAL A 117 3.46 25.49 19.26
N VAL A 118 4.45 26.25 18.76
CA VAL A 118 5.29 25.82 17.63
C VAL A 118 6.07 24.55 17.98
N ARG A 119 6.62 24.44 19.20
CA ARG A 119 7.33 23.23 19.62
C ARG A 119 6.38 22.06 19.75
N ALA A 120 5.22 22.24 20.37
CA ALA A 120 4.18 21.21 20.46
C ALA A 120 3.76 20.72 19.07
N ALA A 121 3.44 21.64 18.15
CA ALA A 121 3.06 21.33 16.78
C ALA A 121 4.18 20.62 16.01
N SER A 122 5.44 21.04 16.12
CA SER A 122 6.58 20.31 15.52
C SER A 122 6.75 18.92 16.12
N GLY A 123 6.48 18.75 17.43
CA GLY A 123 6.53 17.47 18.12
C GLY A 123 5.48 16.46 17.60
N LEU A 124 4.32 16.92 17.10
CA LEU A 124 3.36 16.04 16.45
C LEU A 124 3.96 15.37 15.21
N PHE A 125 4.73 16.12 14.43
CA PHE A 125 5.46 15.63 13.28
C PHE A 125 6.62 14.74 13.69
N ASP A 126 7.39 15.10 14.73
CA ASP A 126 8.47 14.24 15.27
C ASP A 126 7.94 12.84 15.61
N VAL A 127 6.79 12.77 16.31
CA VAL A 127 6.14 11.49 16.67
C VAL A 127 5.64 10.74 15.44
N LEU A 128 5.01 11.43 14.49
CA LEU A 128 4.51 10.82 13.25
C LEU A 128 5.67 10.28 12.39
N LEU A 129 6.75 11.05 12.28
CA LEU A 129 7.96 10.72 11.54
C LEU A 129 8.62 9.49 12.14
N ALA A 130 8.84 9.46 13.46
CA ALA A 130 9.43 8.30 14.15
C ALA A 130 8.63 7.00 13.91
N LYS A 131 7.29 7.06 13.97
CA LYS A 131 6.43 5.91 13.67
C LYS A 131 6.57 5.46 12.21
N THR A 132 6.58 6.41 11.28
CA THR A 132 6.66 6.14 9.85
C THR A 132 8.01 5.54 9.46
N VAL A 133 9.10 6.13 9.93
CA VAL A 133 10.47 5.61 9.76
C VAL A 133 10.59 4.20 10.33
N GLY A 134 10.03 3.95 11.51
CA GLY A 134 10.00 2.62 12.12
C GLY A 134 9.32 1.57 11.23
N ALA A 135 8.14 1.89 10.69
CA ALA A 135 7.43 0.97 9.79
C ALA A 135 8.16 0.74 8.46
N VAL A 136 8.76 1.78 7.88
CA VAL A 136 9.56 1.63 6.64
C VAL A 136 10.76 0.72 6.91
N ARG A 137 11.47 0.89 8.04
CA ARG A 137 12.58 0.01 8.45
C ARG A 137 12.13 -1.43 8.64
N GLN A 138 10.93 -1.65 9.16
CA GLN A 138 10.36 -2.99 9.34
C GLN A 138 10.16 -3.74 8.00
N ILE A 139 9.68 -3.05 6.95
CA ILE A 139 9.46 -3.70 5.65
C ILE A 139 10.71 -3.74 4.74
N THR A 140 11.78 -3.03 5.12
CA THR A 140 13.04 -2.93 4.37
C THR A 140 14.19 -3.63 5.10
N VAL A 141 14.70 -3.00 6.16
CA VAL A 141 15.91 -3.40 6.90
C VAL A 141 15.77 -4.78 7.53
N GLU A 142 14.62 -5.08 8.15
CA GLU A 142 14.38 -6.41 8.74
C GLU A 142 14.33 -7.53 7.68
N ARG A 143 14.25 -7.17 6.40
CA ARG A 143 14.35 -8.08 5.25
C ARG A 143 15.67 -7.98 4.51
N GLY A 144 16.70 -7.41 5.15
CA GLY A 144 18.05 -7.29 4.62
C GLY A 144 18.17 -6.29 3.47
N ARG A 145 17.27 -5.30 3.37
CA ARG A 145 17.29 -4.27 2.31
C ARG A 145 17.53 -2.90 2.89
N ASP A 146 18.44 -2.16 2.25
CA ASP A 146 18.73 -0.78 2.59
C ASP A 146 17.71 0.17 1.93
N PRO A 147 16.89 0.90 2.70
CA PRO A 147 15.92 1.85 2.15
C PRO A 147 16.56 2.95 1.29
N ALA A 148 17.83 3.32 1.54
CA ALA A 148 18.52 4.36 0.79
C ALA A 148 18.75 4.00 -0.70
N THR A 149 18.62 2.72 -1.05
CA THR A 149 18.75 2.22 -2.43
C THR A 149 17.46 2.33 -3.25
N ALA A 150 16.37 2.82 -2.66
CA ALA A 150 15.07 2.94 -3.30
C ALA A 150 14.61 4.40 -3.37
N SER A 151 13.69 4.69 -4.28
CA SER A 151 12.95 5.96 -4.33
C SER A 151 11.73 5.87 -3.41
N LEU A 152 11.39 6.98 -2.73
CA LEU A 152 10.20 7.06 -1.88
C LEU A 152 9.04 7.71 -2.63
N LEU A 153 7.97 6.94 -2.86
CA LEU A 153 6.73 7.46 -3.43
C LEU A 153 5.81 8.00 -2.33
N GLY A 154 5.63 9.32 -2.24
CA GLY A 154 4.74 9.97 -1.29
C GLY A 154 3.39 10.33 -1.90
N PHE A 155 2.31 9.67 -1.48
CA PHE A 155 0.96 9.96 -1.96
C PHE A 155 -0.07 10.02 -0.81
N GLY A 156 -1.32 10.30 -1.14
CA GLY A 156 -2.38 10.67 -0.20
C GLY A 156 -2.32 12.17 0.13
N GLY A 157 -3.35 12.69 0.79
CA GLY A 157 -3.47 14.13 1.05
C GLY A 157 -2.36 14.71 1.92
N ALA A 158 -1.84 13.93 2.88
CA ALA A 158 -0.74 14.33 3.75
C ALA A 158 0.63 13.80 3.30
N GLY A 159 0.67 12.93 2.28
CA GLY A 159 1.91 12.29 1.80
C GLY A 159 2.99 13.30 1.40
N PRO A 160 2.69 14.29 0.54
CA PRO A 160 3.67 15.28 0.09
C PRO A 160 4.29 16.10 1.22
N MET A 161 3.56 16.27 2.33
CA MET A 161 4.04 17.01 3.50
C MET A 161 5.02 16.20 4.34
N LEU A 162 4.84 14.87 4.42
CA LEU A 162 5.64 14.00 5.29
C LEU A 162 6.78 13.30 4.56
N ALA A 163 6.61 12.97 3.27
CA ALA A 163 7.56 12.17 2.51
C ALA A 163 8.98 12.76 2.46
N PRO A 164 9.20 14.08 2.29
CA PRO A 164 10.55 14.65 2.34
C PRO A 164 11.25 14.44 3.68
N LEU A 165 10.51 14.57 4.80
CA LEU A 165 11.05 14.36 6.15
C LEU A 165 11.42 12.88 6.37
N VAL A 166 10.56 11.97 5.90
CA VAL A 166 10.82 10.52 5.97
C VAL A 166 12.04 10.14 5.13
N ALA A 167 12.17 10.71 3.93
CA ALA A 167 13.32 10.44 3.07
C ALA A 167 14.63 10.92 3.70
N GLN A 168 14.63 12.11 4.29
CA GLN A 168 15.79 12.64 5.02
C GLN A 168 16.23 11.72 6.16
N GLU A 169 15.30 11.24 7.00
CA GLU A 169 15.61 10.33 8.11
C GLU A 169 16.07 8.93 7.65
N LEU A 170 15.65 8.49 6.47
CA LEU A 170 16.02 7.19 5.92
C LEU A 170 17.24 7.25 4.99
N GLY A 171 17.78 8.44 4.70
CA GLY A 171 18.86 8.61 3.73
C GLY A 171 18.45 8.33 2.28
N VAL A 172 17.16 8.44 1.96
CA VAL A 172 16.64 8.26 0.60
C VAL A 172 16.92 9.51 -0.23
N SER A 173 17.55 9.34 -1.39
CA SER A 173 17.96 10.45 -2.26
C SER A 173 16.85 10.99 -3.16
N GLU A 174 15.78 10.24 -3.38
CA GLU A 174 14.70 10.60 -4.31
C GLU A 174 13.32 10.44 -3.68
N VAL A 175 12.54 11.52 -3.73
CA VAL A 175 11.11 11.51 -3.37
C VAL A 175 10.29 11.79 -4.61
N ILE A 176 9.36 10.89 -4.93
CA ILE A 176 8.42 11.02 -6.03
C ILE A 176 7.06 11.38 -5.46
N ILE A 177 6.51 12.51 -5.89
CA ILE A 177 5.15 12.95 -5.56
C ILE A 177 4.31 12.93 -6.84
N PRO A 178 3.26 12.08 -6.94
CA PRO A 178 2.34 12.10 -8.07
C PRO A 178 1.63 13.45 -8.21
N VAL A 179 1.23 13.82 -9.44
CA VAL A 179 0.51 15.09 -9.72
C VAL A 179 -0.76 15.23 -8.89
N ALA A 180 -1.51 14.14 -8.72
CA ALA A 180 -2.72 14.09 -7.90
C ALA A 180 -2.51 13.13 -6.71
N PRO A 181 -1.68 13.50 -5.70
CA PRO A 181 -1.27 12.57 -4.66
C PRO A 181 -2.47 12.11 -3.84
N SER A 182 -3.43 13.00 -3.55
CA SER A 182 -4.67 12.68 -2.82
C SER A 182 -5.57 11.66 -3.54
N GLY A 183 -5.54 11.63 -4.88
CA GLY A 183 -6.34 10.73 -5.71
C GLY A 183 -5.59 9.49 -6.20
N PHE A 184 -4.35 9.27 -5.74
CA PHE A 184 -3.46 8.27 -6.33
C PHE A 184 -3.99 6.84 -6.20
N SER A 185 -4.64 6.49 -5.09
CA SER A 185 -5.28 5.17 -4.93
C SER A 185 -6.43 4.96 -5.92
N ALA A 186 -7.24 6.00 -6.17
CA ALA A 186 -8.30 5.94 -7.16
C ALA A 186 -7.74 5.82 -8.58
N TRP A 187 -6.66 6.54 -8.89
CA TRP A 187 -5.92 6.38 -10.13
C TRP A 187 -5.37 4.95 -10.29
N GLY A 188 -4.87 4.35 -9.20
CA GLY A 188 -4.47 2.95 -9.17
C GLY A 188 -5.61 2.00 -9.57
N MET A 189 -6.81 2.18 -9.01
CA MET A 189 -7.99 1.38 -9.38
C MET A 189 -8.40 1.52 -10.85
N LEU A 190 -8.19 2.70 -11.45
CA LEU A 190 -8.44 2.89 -12.89
C LEU A 190 -7.40 2.19 -13.78
N ASN A 191 -6.26 1.77 -13.22
CA ASN A 191 -5.17 1.11 -13.94
C ASN A 191 -5.12 -0.41 -13.69
N THR A 192 -6.06 -0.98 -12.93
CA THR A 192 -6.11 -2.41 -12.66
C THR A 192 -6.95 -3.14 -13.69
N ASP A 193 -6.47 -4.30 -14.11
CA ASP A 193 -7.27 -5.28 -14.84
C ASP A 193 -8.23 -5.99 -13.87
N VAL A 194 -9.36 -6.50 -14.37
CA VAL A 194 -10.21 -7.40 -13.58
C VAL A 194 -9.51 -8.75 -13.47
N VAL A 195 -9.48 -9.31 -12.27
CA VAL A 195 -8.84 -10.59 -12.01
C VAL A 195 -9.79 -11.46 -11.19
N ASP A 196 -10.16 -12.60 -11.73
CA ASP A 196 -10.90 -13.64 -11.04
C ASP A 196 -10.04 -14.88 -10.89
N ASP A 197 -9.94 -15.43 -9.67
CA ASP A 197 -9.20 -16.65 -9.38
C ASP A 197 -10.17 -17.78 -9.02
N TYR A 198 -10.15 -18.86 -9.79
CA TYR A 198 -10.93 -20.07 -9.55
C TYR A 198 -10.00 -21.21 -9.18
N ALA A 199 -10.40 -22.06 -8.23
CA ALA A 199 -9.59 -23.16 -7.76
C ALA A 199 -10.42 -24.42 -7.51
N ARG A 200 -9.87 -25.59 -7.87
CA ARG A 200 -10.40 -26.90 -7.45
C ARG A 200 -9.32 -27.72 -6.76
N THR A 201 -9.64 -28.24 -5.58
CA THR A 201 -8.80 -29.18 -4.83
C THR A 201 -8.88 -30.59 -5.41
N ILE A 202 -7.73 -31.24 -5.62
CA ILE A 202 -7.66 -32.61 -6.15
C ILE A 202 -6.71 -33.56 -5.42
N ILE A 203 -5.87 -33.06 -4.50
CA ILE A 203 -4.89 -33.78 -3.66
C ILE A 203 -4.46 -35.14 -4.22
N SER A 204 -3.41 -35.15 -5.04
CA SER A 204 -2.89 -36.37 -5.68
C SER A 204 -1.38 -36.26 -5.95
N LEU A 205 -0.69 -37.38 -6.19
CA LEU A 205 0.70 -37.34 -6.65
C LEU A 205 0.72 -36.98 -8.14
N LEU A 206 1.61 -36.05 -8.52
CA LEU A 206 1.69 -35.53 -9.89
C LEU A 206 1.85 -36.68 -10.90
N ASP A 207 2.81 -37.57 -10.64
CA ASP A 207 3.15 -38.68 -11.54
C ASP A 207 2.08 -39.79 -11.57
N GLU A 208 1.21 -39.86 -10.55
CA GLU A 208 0.10 -40.81 -10.49
C GLU A 208 -1.20 -40.25 -11.07
N THR A 209 -1.24 -38.94 -11.36
CA THR A 209 -2.45 -38.28 -11.87
C THR A 209 -2.44 -38.30 -13.39
N PRO A 210 -3.46 -38.84 -14.07
CA PRO A 210 -3.54 -38.77 -15.53
C PRO A 210 -3.65 -37.32 -16.01
N VAL A 211 -2.86 -36.95 -17.01
CA VAL A 211 -2.92 -35.61 -17.63
C VAL A 211 -4.33 -35.28 -18.11
N THR A 212 -5.03 -36.27 -18.66
CA THR A 212 -6.43 -36.12 -19.11
C THR A 212 -7.38 -35.70 -18.00
N GLN A 213 -7.16 -36.15 -16.76
CA GLN A 213 -7.96 -35.75 -15.61
C GLN A 213 -7.72 -34.28 -15.25
N LEU A 214 -6.46 -33.81 -15.29
CA LEU A 214 -6.14 -32.41 -15.04
C LEU A 214 -6.70 -31.50 -16.13
N GLU A 215 -6.60 -31.92 -17.40
CA GLU A 215 -7.12 -31.16 -18.54
C GLU A 215 -8.64 -30.95 -18.45
N VAL A 216 -9.41 -31.98 -18.09
CA VAL A 216 -10.87 -31.86 -17.88
C VAL A 216 -11.19 -30.80 -16.83
N VAL A 217 -10.50 -30.83 -15.69
CA VAL A 217 -10.73 -29.86 -14.61
C VAL A 217 -10.31 -28.45 -15.01
N PHE A 218 -9.20 -28.29 -15.74
CA PHE A 218 -8.82 -26.97 -16.26
C PHE A 218 -9.86 -26.45 -17.25
N GLU A 219 -10.40 -27.28 -18.14
CA GLU A 219 -11.43 -26.85 -19.09
C GLU A 219 -12.71 -26.39 -18.38
N GLU A 220 -13.13 -27.06 -17.31
CA GLU A 220 -14.25 -26.63 -16.46
C GLU A 220 -13.96 -25.25 -15.82
N LEU A 221 -12.80 -25.09 -15.19
CA LEU A 221 -12.41 -23.83 -14.55
C LEU A 221 -12.20 -22.68 -15.55
N GLU A 222 -11.73 -22.98 -16.77
CA GLU A 222 -11.58 -22.00 -17.85
C GLU A 222 -12.93 -21.46 -18.32
N LEU A 223 -13.95 -22.34 -18.41
CA LEU A 223 -15.31 -21.95 -18.74
C LEU A 223 -15.92 -21.06 -17.65
N GLU A 224 -15.74 -21.42 -16.38
CA GLU A 224 -16.21 -20.62 -15.24
C GLU A 224 -15.56 -19.23 -15.22
N ALA A 225 -14.22 -19.18 -15.31
CA ALA A 225 -13.47 -17.92 -15.30
C ALA A 225 -13.86 -17.02 -16.48
N LEU A 226 -13.98 -17.59 -17.68
CA LEU A 226 -14.38 -16.82 -18.84
C LEU A 226 -15.82 -16.32 -18.75
N ALA A 227 -16.76 -17.15 -18.24
CA ALA A 227 -18.14 -16.73 -18.06
C ALA A 227 -18.25 -15.53 -17.12
N SER A 228 -17.51 -15.54 -16.01
CA SER A 228 -17.45 -14.41 -15.06
C SER A 228 -16.91 -13.14 -15.70
N LEU A 229 -15.80 -13.22 -16.44
CA LEU A 229 -15.23 -12.07 -17.14
C LEU A 229 -16.22 -11.47 -18.16
N LEU A 230 -16.92 -12.31 -18.92
CA LEU A 230 -17.93 -11.87 -19.88
C LEU A 230 -19.12 -11.17 -19.18
N GLU A 231 -19.58 -11.68 -18.03
CA GLU A 231 -20.64 -11.07 -17.23
C GLU A 231 -20.24 -9.67 -16.70
N GLN A 232 -18.95 -9.50 -16.39
CA GLN A 232 -18.36 -8.21 -15.99
C GLN A 232 -18.08 -7.27 -17.17
N GLY A 233 -18.48 -7.64 -18.40
CA GLY A 233 -18.35 -6.80 -19.59
C GLY A 233 -16.98 -6.86 -20.29
N VAL A 234 -16.11 -7.80 -19.92
CA VAL A 234 -14.83 -8.04 -20.60
C VAL A 234 -15.10 -8.84 -21.87
N SER A 235 -14.60 -8.39 -23.03
CA SER A 235 -14.72 -9.15 -24.28
C SER A 235 -13.73 -10.33 -24.33
N ARG A 236 -14.07 -11.40 -25.05
CA ARG A 236 -13.24 -12.62 -25.11
C ARG A 236 -11.82 -12.38 -25.62
N ASP A 237 -11.63 -11.45 -26.55
CA ASP A 237 -10.32 -11.05 -27.10
C ASP A 237 -9.44 -10.28 -26.09
N ARG A 238 -10.06 -9.75 -25.02
CA ARG A 238 -9.39 -9.06 -23.91
C ARG A 238 -9.24 -9.94 -22.66
N ALA A 239 -9.71 -11.18 -22.71
CA ALA A 239 -9.60 -12.14 -21.62
C ALA A 239 -8.34 -13.01 -21.79
N THR A 240 -7.51 -13.06 -20.75
CA THR A 240 -6.37 -13.97 -20.64
C THR A 240 -6.62 -14.96 -19.52
N LEU A 241 -6.52 -16.26 -19.80
CA LEU A 241 -6.66 -17.32 -18.79
C LEU A 241 -5.28 -17.93 -18.53
N ILE A 242 -4.85 -17.94 -17.27
CA ILE A 242 -3.58 -18.51 -16.85
C ILE A 242 -3.85 -19.75 -16.01
N ARG A 243 -3.37 -20.90 -16.47
CA ARG A 243 -3.42 -22.17 -15.73
C ARG A 243 -2.29 -22.24 -14.71
N GLN A 244 -2.60 -22.69 -13.50
CA GLN A 244 -1.62 -22.93 -12.45
C GLN A 244 -1.92 -24.22 -11.68
N LEU A 245 -0.86 -24.86 -11.18
CA LEU A 245 -0.93 -25.94 -10.20
C LEU A 245 -0.32 -25.48 -8.89
N GLU A 246 -1.00 -25.73 -7.77
CA GLU A 246 -0.38 -25.64 -6.45
C GLU A 246 0.27 -26.97 -6.10
N LEU A 247 1.60 -26.94 -5.99
CA LEU A 247 2.45 -28.11 -5.83
C LEU A 247 3.24 -28.02 -4.54
N ARG A 248 3.50 -29.16 -3.91
CA ARG A 248 4.45 -29.30 -2.81
C ARG A 248 5.16 -30.65 -2.87
N TYR A 249 6.26 -30.79 -2.16
CA TYR A 249 6.79 -32.12 -1.89
C TYR A 249 5.89 -32.86 -0.88
N LEU A 250 5.72 -34.17 -1.05
CA LEU A 250 4.95 -34.99 -0.13
C LEU A 250 5.56 -34.90 1.28
N GLY A 251 4.73 -34.55 2.27
CA GLY A 251 5.15 -34.32 3.66
C GLY A 251 5.57 -32.88 3.97
N GLN A 252 5.66 -32.00 2.97
CA GLN A 252 5.88 -30.57 3.17
C GLN A 252 4.57 -29.86 3.55
N GLU A 253 4.66 -28.78 4.32
CA GLU A 253 3.50 -27.97 4.67
C GLU A 253 3.14 -26.95 3.58
N HIS A 254 4.13 -26.16 3.14
CA HIS A 254 3.94 -25.07 2.19
C HIS A 254 3.92 -25.53 0.72
N ALA A 255 3.09 -24.87 -0.09
CA ALA A 255 2.98 -25.11 -1.53
C ALA A 255 3.46 -23.92 -2.36
N LEU A 256 3.78 -24.18 -3.63
CA LEU A 256 4.14 -23.20 -4.64
C LEU A 256 3.13 -23.25 -5.79
N SER A 257 2.73 -22.07 -6.29
CA SER A 257 1.90 -21.97 -7.48
C SER A 257 2.77 -21.93 -8.74
N ILE A 258 2.59 -22.91 -9.62
CA ILE A 258 3.39 -23.13 -10.83
C ILE A 258 2.49 -22.94 -12.05
N SER A 259 2.82 -21.98 -12.92
CA SER A 259 2.09 -21.79 -14.18
C SER A 259 2.32 -22.96 -15.13
N VAL A 260 1.25 -23.44 -15.77
CA VAL A 260 1.28 -24.60 -16.66
C VAL A 260 0.75 -24.24 -18.05
N GLY A 261 1.31 -24.87 -19.07
CA GLY A 261 0.89 -24.69 -20.46
C GLY A 261 -0.33 -25.55 -20.86
N LYS A 262 -0.76 -25.39 -22.12
CA LYS A 262 -1.65 -26.31 -22.82
C LYS A 262 -0.93 -26.78 -24.10
N PRO A 263 -0.65 -28.09 -24.27
CA PRO A 263 -0.94 -29.19 -23.35
C PRO A 263 -0.06 -29.15 -22.09
N ILE A 264 -0.49 -29.83 -21.04
CA ILE A 264 0.31 -30.06 -19.83
C ILE A 264 1.53 -30.95 -20.14
N ASP A 265 2.72 -30.51 -19.71
CA ASP A 265 3.95 -31.29 -19.72
C ASP A 265 4.53 -31.43 -18.30
N TYR A 266 4.47 -32.65 -17.76
CA TYR A 266 4.94 -32.93 -16.41
C TYR A 266 6.44 -32.68 -16.24
N LYS A 267 7.25 -32.94 -17.26
CA LYS A 267 8.69 -32.72 -17.15
C LYS A 267 8.99 -31.23 -16.94
N SER A 268 8.40 -30.37 -17.76
CA SER A 268 8.52 -28.91 -17.61
C SER A 268 8.01 -28.42 -16.26
N ILE A 269 6.91 -29.00 -15.76
CA ILE A 269 6.34 -28.66 -14.44
C ILE A 269 7.29 -29.03 -13.31
N GLN A 270 7.85 -30.24 -13.33
CA GLN A 270 8.81 -30.70 -12.32
C GLN A 270 10.07 -29.83 -12.29
N GLU A 271 10.64 -29.50 -13.46
CA GLU A 271 11.81 -28.62 -13.59
C GLU A 271 11.53 -27.20 -13.08
N LEU A 272 10.36 -26.63 -13.44
CA LEU A 272 9.95 -25.31 -12.99
C LEU A 272 9.68 -25.29 -11.47
N PHE A 273 9.01 -26.31 -10.94
CA PHE A 273 8.76 -26.45 -9.50
C PHE A 273 10.08 -26.53 -8.72
N ALA A 274 11.02 -27.38 -9.14
CA ALA A 274 12.33 -27.51 -8.52
C ALA A 274 13.08 -26.17 -8.50
N ARG A 275 13.08 -25.43 -9.62
CA ARG A 275 13.72 -24.11 -9.72
C ARG A 275 13.08 -23.06 -8.80
N GLU A 276 11.75 -22.98 -8.75
CA GLU A 276 11.07 -22.02 -7.88
C GLU A 276 11.20 -22.40 -6.40
N HIS A 277 11.26 -23.70 -6.09
CA HIS A 277 11.52 -24.19 -4.74
C HIS A 277 12.94 -23.85 -4.28
N GLU A 278 13.95 -24.11 -5.11
CA GLU A 278 15.35 -23.71 -4.87
C GLU A 278 15.46 -22.20 -4.64
N LYS A 279 14.80 -21.40 -5.49
CA LYS A 279 14.81 -19.94 -5.36
C LYS A 279 14.15 -19.45 -4.06
N ARG A 280 13.06 -20.10 -3.63
CA ARG A 280 12.27 -19.68 -2.45
C ARG A 280 12.84 -20.19 -1.13
N TYR A 281 13.41 -21.40 -1.12
CA TYR A 281 13.79 -22.14 0.08
C TYR A 281 15.28 -22.59 0.10
N GLY A 282 16.02 -22.40 -0.99
CA GLY A 282 17.46 -22.68 -1.09
C GLY A 282 17.83 -24.17 -1.17
N HIS A 283 16.89 -25.03 -1.52
CA HIS A 283 17.11 -26.47 -1.73
C HIS A 283 15.97 -27.10 -2.55
N THR A 284 16.13 -28.35 -2.98
CA THR A 284 15.08 -29.24 -3.51
C THR A 284 14.98 -30.52 -2.67
N MET A 285 13.95 -31.36 -2.88
CA MET A 285 13.77 -32.63 -2.17
C MET A 285 13.57 -33.80 -3.14
N ASP A 286 13.91 -35.02 -2.70
CA ASP A 286 13.71 -36.27 -3.45
C ASP A 286 12.30 -36.87 -3.26
N SER A 287 11.47 -36.25 -2.42
CA SER A 287 10.09 -36.70 -2.19
C SER A 287 9.22 -36.53 -3.45
N PRO A 288 8.17 -37.37 -3.63
CA PRO A 288 7.20 -37.17 -4.71
C PRO A 288 6.53 -35.80 -4.66
N ILE A 289 6.20 -35.24 -5.82
CA ILE A 289 5.45 -33.98 -5.92
C ILE A 289 3.96 -34.27 -5.78
N GLN A 290 3.30 -33.57 -4.87
CA GLN A 290 1.87 -33.62 -4.64
C GLN A 290 1.20 -32.38 -5.24
N VAL A 291 0.17 -32.59 -6.06
CA VAL A 291 -0.76 -31.57 -6.53
C VAL A 291 -1.82 -31.35 -5.47
N LEU A 292 -2.04 -30.11 -5.05
CA LEU A 292 -3.08 -29.75 -4.09
C LEU A 292 -4.31 -29.20 -4.78
N ASN A 293 -4.10 -28.17 -5.61
CA ASN A 293 -5.15 -27.43 -6.30
C ASN A 293 -4.78 -27.18 -7.76
N LEU A 294 -5.76 -27.22 -8.64
CA LEU A 294 -5.70 -26.57 -9.95
C LEU A 294 -6.29 -25.18 -9.80
N ARG A 295 -5.68 -24.19 -10.44
CA ARG A 295 -6.17 -22.81 -10.46
C ARG A 295 -6.24 -22.27 -11.88
N ILE A 296 -7.29 -21.50 -12.16
CA ILE A 296 -7.36 -20.60 -13.30
C ILE A 296 -7.40 -19.18 -12.78
N ARG A 297 -6.43 -18.38 -13.21
CA ARG A 297 -6.46 -16.93 -13.06
C ARG A 297 -6.98 -16.33 -14.35
N GLY A 298 -8.23 -15.85 -14.34
CA GLY A 298 -8.83 -15.07 -15.41
C GLY A 298 -8.46 -13.60 -15.27
N ILE A 299 -7.91 -13.00 -16.32
CA ILE A 299 -7.53 -11.59 -16.37
C ILE A 299 -8.28 -10.92 -17.51
N GLY A 300 -9.13 -9.95 -17.18
CA GLY A 300 -9.81 -9.10 -18.13
C GLY A 300 -9.12 -7.74 -18.25
N ALA A 301 -8.50 -7.48 -19.40
CA ALA A 301 -7.83 -6.21 -19.64
C ALA A 301 -8.85 -5.08 -19.82
N PHE A 302 -8.68 -3.97 -19.10
CA PHE A 302 -9.45 -2.72 -19.29
C PHE A 302 -8.59 -1.63 -19.92
N ASP A 303 -9.26 -0.62 -20.50
CA ASP A 303 -8.56 0.52 -21.06
C ASP A 303 -7.96 1.34 -19.93
N ARG A 304 -6.63 1.42 -19.92
CA ARG A 304 -5.89 2.15 -18.90
C ARG A 304 -5.84 3.63 -19.25
N PRO A 305 -6.03 4.54 -18.28
CA PRO A 305 -5.87 5.96 -18.54
C PRO A 305 -4.41 6.23 -18.95
N GLN A 306 -4.25 6.87 -20.11
CA GLN A 306 -2.93 7.29 -20.58
C GLN A 306 -2.43 8.45 -19.71
N LEU A 307 -1.17 8.36 -19.27
CA LEU A 307 -0.52 9.49 -18.64
C LEU A 307 -0.19 10.52 -19.72
N ALA A 308 -0.74 11.73 -19.59
CA ALA A 308 -0.37 12.82 -20.47
C ALA A 308 1.09 13.22 -20.19
N GLU A 309 1.92 13.24 -21.23
CA GLU A 309 3.22 13.86 -21.15
C GLU A 309 3.04 15.37 -20.96
N ILE A 310 3.57 15.89 -19.87
CA ILE A 310 3.59 17.33 -19.61
C ILE A 310 4.86 17.85 -20.28
N SER A 311 4.68 18.66 -21.32
CA SER A 311 5.81 19.33 -21.98
C SER A 311 6.52 20.29 -21.03
N ASP A 312 7.82 20.47 -21.24
CA ASP A 312 8.60 21.44 -20.49
C ASP A 312 7.96 22.83 -20.61
N SER A 313 7.71 23.45 -19.47
CA SER A 313 7.20 24.82 -19.42
C SER A 313 8.28 25.79 -19.90
N SER A 314 7.86 26.80 -20.68
CA SER A 314 8.72 27.95 -21.02
C SER A 314 8.77 29.02 -19.93
N GLY A 315 7.94 28.90 -18.88
CA GLY A 315 7.88 29.81 -17.74
C GLY A 315 8.82 29.39 -16.60
N GLY A 316 9.41 30.39 -15.93
CA GLY A 316 10.21 30.19 -14.72
C GLY A 316 9.37 29.87 -13.48
N ARG A 317 10.03 29.48 -12.39
CA ARG A 317 9.36 29.19 -11.10
C ARG A 317 8.52 30.36 -10.60
N GLU A 318 8.91 31.59 -10.94
CA GLU A 318 8.25 32.83 -10.57
C GLU A 318 6.82 32.92 -11.09
N SER A 319 6.50 32.32 -12.25
CA SER A 319 5.14 32.32 -12.78
C SER A 319 4.16 31.43 -12.00
N ALA A 320 4.68 30.58 -11.10
CA ALA A 320 3.90 29.75 -10.20
C ALA A 320 3.84 30.30 -8.75
N GLU A 321 4.43 31.48 -8.49
CA GLU A 321 4.41 32.08 -7.16
C GLU A 321 3.01 32.66 -6.84
N MET A 322 2.37 32.11 -5.81
CA MET A 322 1.05 32.57 -5.34
C MET A 322 1.13 33.53 -4.14
N GLY A 323 2.29 33.60 -3.48
CA GLY A 323 2.50 34.42 -2.29
C GLY A 323 3.56 33.82 -1.35
N LYS A 324 3.73 34.45 -0.18
CA LYS A 324 4.70 34.04 0.85
C LYS A 324 4.00 33.86 2.18
N ARG A 325 4.36 32.79 2.89
CA ARG A 325 3.90 32.50 4.25
C ARG A 325 5.07 32.04 5.08
N THR A 326 5.11 32.46 6.34
CA THR A 326 6.06 31.93 7.32
C THR A 326 5.70 30.48 7.62
N ALA A 327 6.66 29.59 7.48
CA ALA A 327 6.50 28.18 7.83
C ALA A 327 7.68 27.72 8.69
N PHE A 328 7.43 26.73 9.54
CA PHE A 328 8.47 26.09 10.33
C PHE A 328 9.41 25.28 9.43
N CYS A 329 10.71 25.32 9.72
CA CYS A 329 11.72 24.54 9.03
C CYS A 329 12.27 23.48 9.99
N PHE A 330 12.16 22.21 9.61
CA PHE A 330 12.71 21.07 10.38
C PHE A 330 14.23 20.98 10.22
#